data_AF-A0A371WQQ3-F1
#
_entry.id   AF-A0A371WQQ3-F1
#
_cell.length_a   1.000
_cell.length_b   1.000
_cell.length_c   1.000
_cell.angle_alpha   90.00
_cell.angle_beta   90.00
_cell.angle_gamma   90.00
#
_symmetry.space_group_name_H-M   'P 1'
#
loop_
_entity.id
_entity.type
_entity.pdbx_description
1 polymer ?
#
loop_
_entity_poly.entity_id
_entity_poly.type
_entity_poly.pdbx_seq_one_letter_code
_entity_poly.pdbx_strand_id
1 'polypeptide(L)'
;MTQSSQFELSIPAIPSAPTLLNLFIGGYISLMAWEIWSRIITVWVVGNPLEPPGLVLSLVNRFAGTNYDLSMQPANANATAVHYFLGIVGYPVLYYIVSRGIKHWAIILDAGVWLLFTGFVVLSLVWWHSFTQWMGIFWLLVTLTTATRFINPNPLIANCLSWGSYTWFNALGIFAPVAGLPFLLMDWGGDLSFMSWVGHMLFGFLAALVFEKLEARQR
;
A
#
# COMPACT_ATOMS: atom_id res chain seq x y z
N MET A 1 -29.02 9.63 26.92
CA MET A 1 -27.80 8.84 27.17
C MET A 1 -27.06 8.70 25.85
N THR A 2 -26.08 9.57 25.60
CA THR A 2 -25.19 9.49 24.45
C THR A 2 -24.09 8.48 24.77
N GLN A 3 -24.16 7.27 24.20
CA GLN A 3 -23.01 6.39 24.19
C GLN A 3 -21.89 7.11 23.43
N SER A 4 -20.85 7.54 24.14
CA SER A 4 -19.61 7.96 23.50
C SER A 4 -19.10 6.77 22.70
N SER A 5 -19.08 6.87 21.37
CA SER A 5 -18.40 5.91 20.50
C SER A 5 -16.91 6.00 20.76
N GLN A 6 -16.44 5.32 21.80
CA GLN A 6 -15.02 5.27 22.11
C GLN A 6 -14.33 4.53 20.96
N PHE A 7 -13.25 5.13 20.46
CA PHE A 7 -12.33 4.47 19.55
C PHE A 7 -11.73 3.28 20.31
N GLU A 8 -12.23 2.07 20.04
CA GLU A 8 -11.76 0.84 20.68
C GLU A 8 -10.55 0.31 19.91
N LEU A 9 -9.36 0.53 20.46
CA LEU A 9 -8.15 -0.18 20.10
C LEU A 9 -8.03 -1.42 20.98
N SER A 10 -8.07 -2.61 20.38
CA SER A 10 -7.81 -3.88 21.05
C SER A 10 -6.42 -4.39 20.73
N ILE A 11 -5.74 -4.98 21.72
CA ILE A 11 -4.50 -5.71 21.46
C ILE A 11 -4.88 -7.00 20.70
N PRO A 12 -4.41 -7.22 19.46
CA PRO A 12 -4.69 -8.44 18.73
C PRO A 12 -4.15 -9.67 19.49
N ALA A 13 -4.85 -10.79 19.40
CA ALA A 13 -4.32 -12.06 19.87
C ALA A 13 -3.02 -12.40 19.11
N ILE A 14 -2.10 -13.12 19.77
CA ILE A 14 -0.93 -13.65 19.08
C ILE A 14 -1.43 -14.65 18.01
N PRO A 15 -1.05 -14.50 16.73
CA PRO A 15 -1.53 -15.40 15.69
C PRO A 15 -1.10 -16.85 15.97
N SER A 16 -2.02 -17.79 15.74
CA SER A 16 -1.71 -19.22 15.79
C SER A 16 -0.78 -19.62 14.64
N ALA A 17 -0.11 -20.77 14.73
CA ALA A 17 0.73 -21.27 13.64
C ALA A 17 -0.05 -21.43 12.31
N PRO A 18 -1.29 -21.97 12.26
CA PRO A 18 -2.11 -21.94 11.06
C PRO A 18 -2.39 -20.54 10.52
N THR A 19 -2.69 -19.58 11.38
CA THR A 19 -2.92 -18.18 11.00
C THR A 19 -1.65 -17.57 10.39
N LEU A 20 -0.47 -17.81 10.98
CA LEU A 20 0.81 -17.37 10.42
C LEU A 20 1.07 -17.97 9.03
N LEU A 21 0.75 -19.24 8.84
CA LEU A 21 0.87 -19.89 7.54
C LEU A 21 -0.09 -19.27 6.51
N ASN A 22 -1.33 -18.97 6.89
CA ASN A 22 -2.29 -18.30 6.00
C ASN A 22 -1.81 -16.90 5.59
N LEU A 23 -1.23 -16.14 6.53
CA LEU A 23 -0.65 -14.82 6.26
C LEU A 23 0.52 -14.93 5.28
N PHE A 24 1.43 -15.89 5.50
CA PHE A 24 2.54 -16.16 4.60
C PHE A 24 2.08 -16.52 3.19
N ILE A 25 1.08 -17.40 3.06
CA ILE A 25 0.52 -17.79 1.75
C ILE A 25 -0.10 -16.58 1.04
N GLY A 26 -0.87 -15.75 1.75
CA GLY A 26 -1.43 -14.52 1.22
C GLY A 26 -0.35 -13.54 0.75
N GLY A 27 0.68 -13.32 1.57
CA GLY A 27 1.83 -12.47 1.25
C GLY A 27 2.63 -12.97 0.04
N TYR A 28 2.87 -14.27 -0.04
CA TYR A 28 3.59 -14.86 -1.17
C TYR A 28 2.82 -14.72 -2.49
N ILE A 29 1.53 -15.10 -2.52
CA ILE A 29 0.71 -15.01 -3.74
C ILE A 29 0.59 -13.56 -4.21
N SER A 30 0.35 -12.63 -3.27
CA SER A 30 0.27 -11.21 -3.59
C SER A 30 1.59 -10.64 -4.10
N LEU A 31 2.73 -11.01 -3.49
CA LEU A 31 4.04 -10.58 -3.96
C LEU A 31 4.32 -11.10 -5.39
N MET A 32 3.98 -12.35 -5.70
CA MET A 32 4.17 -12.86 -7.07
C MET A 32 3.32 -12.10 -8.09
N ALA A 33 2.08 -11.74 -7.72
CA ALA A 33 1.25 -10.89 -8.56
C ALA A 33 1.85 -9.49 -8.74
N TRP A 34 2.43 -8.92 -7.68
CA TRP A 34 3.18 -7.68 -7.73
C TRP A 34 4.41 -7.76 -8.64
N GLU A 35 5.22 -8.82 -8.57
CA GLU A 35 6.42 -8.99 -9.40
C GLU A 35 6.06 -9.04 -10.89
N ILE A 36 4.97 -9.76 -11.25
CA ILE A 36 4.46 -9.78 -12.63
C ILE A 36 4.02 -8.39 -13.06
N TRP A 37 3.25 -7.69 -12.22
CA TRP A 37 2.78 -6.34 -12.52
C TRP A 37 3.93 -5.35 -12.70
N SER A 38 4.86 -5.31 -11.76
CA SER A 38 5.97 -4.35 -11.70
C SER A 38 7.03 -4.59 -12.75
N ARG A 39 7.40 -5.85 -13.03
CA ARG A 39 8.52 -6.19 -13.92
C ARG A 39 8.13 -6.51 -15.34
N ILE A 40 6.87 -6.86 -15.57
CA ILE A 40 6.39 -7.21 -16.91
C ILE A 40 5.43 -6.13 -17.37
N ILE A 41 4.25 -6.03 -16.76
CA ILE A 41 3.18 -5.16 -17.26
C ILE A 41 3.62 -3.69 -17.25
N THR A 42 4.23 -3.23 -16.17
CA THR A 42 4.65 -1.84 -16.04
C THR A 42 5.71 -1.49 -17.09
N VAL A 43 6.69 -2.37 -17.33
CA VAL A 43 7.72 -2.16 -18.38
C VAL A 43 7.08 -1.97 -19.75
N TRP A 44 6.05 -2.75 -20.09
CA TRP A 44 5.35 -2.60 -21.36
C TRP A 44 4.60 -1.27 -21.51
N VAL A 45 4.18 -0.64 -20.41
CA VAL A 45 3.36 0.58 -20.45
C VAL A 45 4.19 1.85 -20.24
N VAL A 46 5.15 1.86 -19.31
CA VAL A 46 5.95 3.05 -18.94
C VAL A 46 7.43 2.91 -19.27
N GLY A 47 7.86 1.77 -19.84
CA GLY A 47 9.22 1.55 -20.34
C GLY A 47 10.25 1.10 -19.29
N ASN A 48 9.92 1.18 -18.00
CA ASN A 48 10.80 0.75 -16.90
C ASN A 48 10.00 0.01 -15.82
N PRO A 49 10.63 -0.88 -15.04
CA PRO A 49 9.96 -1.57 -13.95
C PRO A 49 9.70 -0.63 -12.77
N LEU A 50 8.74 -1.01 -11.90
CA LEU A 50 8.70 -0.43 -10.56
C LEU A 50 9.84 -1.03 -9.73
N GLU A 51 10.61 -0.19 -9.07
CA GLU A 51 11.79 -0.60 -8.28
C GLU A 51 11.59 -0.38 -6.77
N PRO A 52 10.80 -1.23 -6.07
CA PRO A 52 10.72 -1.20 -4.62
C PRO A 52 12.07 -1.27 -3.89
N PRO A 53 13.09 -2.03 -4.34
CA PRO A 53 14.42 -1.98 -3.75
C PRO A 53 15.03 -0.57 -3.79
N GLY A 54 14.70 0.24 -4.79
CA GLY A 54 15.13 1.63 -4.90
C GLY A 54 14.59 2.51 -3.77
N LEU A 55 13.34 2.29 -3.33
CA LEU A 55 12.77 2.97 -2.17
C LEU A 55 13.48 2.55 -0.88
N VAL A 56 13.77 1.26 -0.71
CA VAL A 56 14.53 0.76 0.45
C VAL A 56 15.92 1.38 0.51
N LEU A 57 16.65 1.42 -0.62
CA LEU A 57 17.96 2.07 -0.69
C LEU A 57 17.86 3.57 -0.41
N SER A 58 16.83 4.25 -0.90
CA SER A 58 16.61 5.68 -0.64
C SER A 58 16.42 5.96 0.86
N LEU A 59 15.68 5.10 1.58
CA LEU A 59 15.55 5.18 3.03
C LEU A 59 16.91 4.97 3.73
N VAL A 60 17.66 3.94 3.35
CA VAL A 60 18.98 3.65 3.92
C VAL A 60 19.93 4.82 3.71
N ASN A 61 20.02 5.34 2.49
CA ASN A 61 20.86 6.49 2.17
C ASN A 61 20.52 7.72 3.02
N ARG A 62 19.22 8.00 3.19
CA ARG A 62 18.78 9.14 3.98
C ARG A 62 19.15 9.02 5.47
N PHE A 63 18.98 7.85 6.08
CA PHE A 63 19.21 7.70 7.52
C PHE A 63 20.63 7.31 7.89
N ALA A 64 21.33 6.57 7.04
CA ALA A 64 22.71 6.14 7.27
C ALA A 64 23.74 7.09 6.64
N GLY A 65 23.32 8.08 5.86
CA GLY A 65 24.22 8.98 5.14
C GLY A 65 25.05 8.27 4.06
N THR A 66 24.54 7.17 3.52
CA THR A 66 25.19 6.37 2.47
C THR A 66 24.79 6.84 1.08
N ASN A 67 25.47 6.36 0.04
CA ASN A 67 25.17 6.63 -1.37
C ASN A 67 25.02 5.33 -2.17
N TYR A 68 24.30 4.35 -1.62
CA TYR A 68 24.04 3.08 -2.31
C TYR A 68 23.06 3.27 -3.46
N ASP A 69 23.30 2.58 -4.57
CA ASP A 69 22.38 2.53 -5.70
C ASP A 69 22.09 1.08 -6.13
N LEU A 70 21.18 0.91 -7.09
CA LEU A 70 20.74 -0.40 -7.58
C LEU A 70 21.84 -1.19 -8.31
N SER A 71 22.91 -0.54 -8.77
CA SER A 71 24.06 -1.20 -9.40
C SER A 71 25.03 -1.81 -8.37
N MET A 72 25.00 -1.32 -7.13
CA MET A 72 25.91 -1.76 -6.08
C MET A 72 25.46 -3.08 -5.46
N GLN A 73 26.18 -4.16 -5.78
CA GLN A 73 26.10 -5.40 -5.00
C GLN A 73 27.06 -5.32 -3.81
N PRO A 74 26.65 -5.69 -2.57
CA PRO A 74 25.43 -6.45 -2.21
C PRO A 74 24.22 -5.59 -1.80
N ALA A 75 24.30 -4.26 -1.86
CA ALA A 75 23.25 -3.37 -1.36
C ALA A 75 21.90 -3.60 -2.05
N ASN A 76 21.89 -3.79 -3.37
CA ASN A 76 20.67 -4.11 -4.12
C ASN A 76 20.09 -5.47 -3.71
N ALA A 77 20.91 -6.52 -3.56
CA ALA A 77 20.44 -7.82 -3.08
C ALA A 77 19.79 -7.73 -1.69
N ASN A 78 20.39 -6.96 -0.78
CA ASN A 78 19.84 -6.74 0.56
C ASN A 78 18.52 -5.96 0.49
N ALA A 79 18.44 -4.90 -0.31
CA ALA A 79 17.22 -4.12 -0.49
C ALA A 79 16.08 -4.96 -1.10
N THR A 80 16.40 -5.82 -2.05
CA THR A 80 15.46 -6.78 -2.65
C THR A 80 14.98 -7.80 -1.61
N ALA A 81 15.87 -8.34 -0.79
CA ALA A 81 15.51 -9.25 0.28
C ALA A 81 14.60 -8.59 1.33
N VAL A 82 14.89 -7.33 1.71
CA VAL A 82 14.01 -6.54 2.60
C VAL A 82 12.65 -6.32 1.96
N HIS A 83 12.60 -5.95 0.67
CA HIS A 83 11.33 -5.80 -0.04
C HIS A 83 10.50 -7.09 -0.03
N TYR A 84 11.12 -8.22 -0.36
CA TYR A 84 10.43 -9.52 -0.36
C TYR A 84 9.98 -9.94 1.03
N PHE A 85 10.80 -9.70 2.06
CA PHE A 85 10.40 -9.95 3.44
C PHE A 85 9.19 -9.09 3.85
N LEU A 86 9.20 -7.79 3.53
CA LEU A 86 8.07 -6.90 3.79
C LEU A 86 6.82 -7.33 3.02
N GLY A 87 6.95 -7.78 1.76
CA GLY A 87 5.83 -8.26 0.96
C GLY A 87 5.22 -9.57 1.48
N ILE A 88 6.07 -10.56 1.81
CA ILE A 88 5.62 -11.90 2.21
C ILE A 88 5.21 -11.95 3.68
N VAL A 89 5.86 -11.18 4.55
CA VAL A 89 5.68 -11.26 6.01
C VAL A 89 5.19 -9.92 6.57
N GLY A 90 5.90 -8.82 6.29
CA GLY A 90 5.65 -7.52 6.92
C GLY A 90 4.22 -7.01 6.74
N TYR A 91 3.78 -6.80 5.49
CA TYR A 91 2.45 -6.30 5.17
C TYR A 91 1.33 -7.27 5.58
N PRO A 92 1.43 -8.60 5.38
CA PRO A 92 0.43 -9.53 5.92
C PRO A 92 0.32 -9.47 7.44
N VAL A 93 1.43 -9.41 8.18
CA VAL A 93 1.38 -9.27 9.64
C VAL A 93 0.78 -7.92 10.04
N LEU A 94 1.13 -6.83 9.35
CA LEU A 94 0.52 -5.52 9.58
C LEU A 94 -0.99 -5.55 9.32
N TYR A 95 -1.43 -6.22 8.25
CA TYR A 95 -2.83 -6.43 7.96
C TYR A 95 -3.52 -7.14 9.13
N TYR A 96 -2.93 -8.21 9.66
CA TYR A 96 -3.49 -8.93 10.81
C TYR A 96 -3.64 -8.01 12.03
N ILE A 97 -2.58 -7.27 12.38
CA ILE A 97 -2.57 -6.36 13.52
C ILE A 97 -3.66 -5.29 13.37
N VAL A 98 -3.74 -4.66 12.21
CA VAL A 98 -4.71 -3.60 11.93
C VAL A 98 -6.14 -4.16 11.90
N SER A 99 -6.36 -5.25 11.16
CA SER A 99 -7.69 -5.81 10.95
C SER A 99 -8.30 -6.46 12.18
N ARG A 100 -7.47 -6.90 13.14
CA ARG A 100 -7.90 -7.49 14.41
C ARG A 100 -7.79 -6.54 15.59
N GLY A 101 -6.98 -5.49 15.49
CA GLY A 101 -6.75 -4.54 16.58
C GLY A 101 -7.59 -3.27 16.50
N ILE A 102 -8.03 -2.86 15.31
CA ILE A 102 -8.74 -1.60 15.12
C ILE A 102 -10.16 -1.87 14.63
N LYS A 103 -11.14 -1.50 15.44
CA LYS A 103 -12.55 -1.52 15.02
C LYS A 103 -12.75 -0.53 13.87
N HIS A 104 -13.47 -0.96 12.83
CA HIS A 104 -13.71 -0.14 11.63
C HIS A 104 -12.42 0.29 10.89
N TRP A 105 -11.32 -0.46 11.03
CA TRP A 105 -10.02 -0.14 10.41
C TRP A 105 -10.15 0.29 8.94
N ALA A 106 -10.96 -0.42 8.14
CA ALA A 106 -10.98 -0.23 6.69
C ALA A 106 -11.54 1.15 6.29
N ILE A 107 -12.61 1.62 6.94
CA ILE A 107 -13.15 2.96 6.68
C ILE A 107 -12.22 4.06 7.22
N ILE A 108 -11.49 3.79 8.32
CA ILE A 108 -10.47 4.71 8.85
C ILE A 108 -9.34 4.87 7.84
N LEU A 109 -8.84 3.77 7.28
CA LEU A 109 -7.79 3.80 6.25
C LEU A 109 -8.29 4.49 4.98
N ASP A 110 -9.49 4.15 4.50
CA ASP A 110 -10.12 4.82 3.35
C ASP A 110 -10.20 6.33 3.56
N ALA A 111 -10.72 6.76 4.72
CA ALA A 111 -10.83 8.18 5.05
C ALA A 111 -9.45 8.84 5.13
N GLY A 112 -8.46 8.19 5.75
CA GLY A 112 -7.09 8.70 5.85
C GLY A 112 -6.44 8.90 4.48
N VAL A 113 -6.47 7.87 3.63
CA VAL A 113 -5.92 7.94 2.27
C VAL A 113 -6.64 9.01 1.46
N TRP A 114 -7.97 9.02 1.49
CA TRP A 114 -8.77 9.98 0.73
C TRP A 114 -8.57 11.42 1.18
N LEU A 115 -8.57 11.69 2.50
CA LEU A 115 -8.38 13.04 3.03
C LEU A 115 -6.98 13.57 2.74
N LEU A 116 -5.94 12.76 2.94
CA LEU A 116 -4.56 13.19 2.71
C LEU A 116 -4.29 13.41 1.22
N PHE A 117 -4.80 12.54 0.35
CA PHE A 117 -4.63 12.73 -1.09
C PHE A 117 -5.46 13.90 -1.62
N THR A 118 -6.71 14.06 -1.17
CA THR A 118 -7.54 15.24 -1.47
C THR A 118 -6.86 16.52 -1.03
N GLY A 119 -6.33 16.55 0.20
CA GLY A 119 -5.59 17.69 0.74
C GLY A 119 -4.39 18.04 -0.14
N PHE A 120 -3.58 17.05 -0.53
CA PHE A 120 -2.47 17.26 -1.47
C PHE A 120 -2.95 17.87 -2.80
N VAL A 121 -3.98 17.31 -3.43
CA VAL A 121 -4.49 17.80 -4.72
C VAL A 121 -5.00 19.23 -4.62
N VAL A 122 -5.70 19.55 -3.54
CA VAL A 122 -6.22 20.90 -3.27
C VAL A 122 -5.08 21.89 -2.99
N LEU A 123 -4.05 21.48 -2.24
CA LEU A 123 -2.84 22.28 -2.01
C LEU A 123 -2.09 22.56 -3.32
N SER A 124 -1.92 21.54 -4.17
CA SER A 124 -1.32 21.67 -5.50
C SER A 124 -2.09 22.62 -6.41
N LEU A 125 -3.43 22.65 -6.31
CA LEU A 125 -4.28 23.52 -7.12
C LEU A 125 -4.28 24.97 -6.65
N VAL A 126 -4.43 25.19 -5.34
CA VAL A 126 -4.74 26.52 -4.80
C VAL A 126 -3.50 27.26 -4.29
N TRP A 127 -2.52 26.56 -3.70
CA TRP A 127 -1.36 27.19 -3.07
C TRP A 127 -0.05 26.99 -3.82
N TRP A 128 0.24 25.76 -4.25
CA TRP A 128 1.53 25.47 -4.91
C TRP A 128 1.49 25.71 -6.42
N HIS A 129 0.30 25.88 -7.00
CA HIS A 129 0.09 26.08 -8.43
C HIS A 129 0.82 25.05 -9.32
N SER A 130 0.96 23.82 -8.80
CA SER A 130 1.62 22.68 -9.44
C SER A 130 0.61 21.62 -9.91
N PHE A 131 -0.69 21.91 -9.81
CA PHE A 131 -1.74 20.98 -10.21
C PHE A 131 -1.66 20.61 -11.69
N THR A 132 -1.77 19.32 -11.96
CA THR A 132 -1.88 18.77 -13.32
C THR A 132 -3.21 18.06 -13.50
N GLN A 133 -3.69 17.97 -14.75
CA GLN A 133 -4.89 17.20 -15.06
C GLN A 133 -4.78 15.74 -14.60
N TRP A 134 -3.57 15.15 -14.66
CA TRP A 134 -3.32 13.80 -14.17
C TRP A 134 -3.54 13.64 -12.67
N MET A 135 -3.16 14.62 -11.85
CA MET A 135 -3.48 14.62 -10.41
C MET A 135 -4.99 14.54 -10.20
N GLY A 136 -5.77 15.32 -10.96
CA GLY A 136 -7.24 15.31 -10.87
C GLY A 136 -7.87 13.98 -11.30
N ILE A 137 -7.44 13.41 -12.43
CA ILE A 137 -7.92 12.10 -12.92
C ILE A 137 -7.60 11.01 -11.89
N PHE A 138 -6.37 10.99 -11.38
CA PHE A 138 -5.94 9.96 -10.48
C PHE A 138 -6.64 10.07 -9.11
N TRP A 139 -6.82 11.29 -8.60
CA TRP A 139 -7.68 11.55 -7.44
C TRP A 139 -9.10 11.03 -7.64
N LEU A 140 -9.69 11.23 -8.82
CA LEU A 140 -11.02 10.71 -9.14
C LEU A 140 -11.03 9.18 -9.11
N LEU A 141 -10.01 8.50 -9.67
CA LEU A 141 -9.92 7.04 -9.63
C LEU A 141 -9.81 6.50 -8.21
N VAL A 142 -8.99 7.11 -7.36
CA VAL A 142 -8.88 6.73 -5.94
C VAL A 142 -10.22 6.98 -5.23
N THR A 143 -10.84 8.14 -5.45
CA THR A 143 -12.14 8.51 -4.87
C THR A 143 -13.23 7.52 -5.25
N LEU A 144 -13.34 7.17 -6.54
CA LEU A 144 -14.34 6.21 -7.02
C LEU A 144 -14.07 4.82 -6.46
N THR A 145 -12.81 4.39 -6.40
CA THR A 145 -12.42 3.11 -5.79
C THR A 145 -12.83 3.05 -4.32
N THR A 146 -12.54 4.10 -3.55
CA THR A 146 -12.96 4.23 -2.14
C THR A 146 -14.49 4.25 -2.02
N ALA A 147 -15.18 4.99 -2.90
CA ALA A 147 -16.64 5.08 -2.90
C ALA A 147 -17.33 3.74 -3.18
N THR A 148 -16.66 2.78 -3.83
CA THR A 148 -17.23 1.44 -4.03
C THR A 148 -17.66 0.78 -2.71
N ARG A 149 -17.03 1.11 -1.58
CA ARG A 149 -17.43 0.63 -0.25
C ARG A 149 -18.91 0.83 0.05
N PHE A 150 -19.50 1.93 -0.42
CA PHE A 150 -20.89 2.29 -0.12
C PHE A 150 -21.92 1.51 -0.95
N ILE A 151 -21.46 0.88 -2.04
CA ILE A 151 -22.32 0.13 -2.96
C ILE A 151 -21.93 -1.35 -3.09
N ASN A 152 -20.77 -1.74 -2.56
CA ASN A 152 -20.26 -3.10 -2.68
C ASN A 152 -21.06 -4.04 -1.77
N PRO A 153 -21.76 -5.05 -2.33
CA PRO A 153 -22.54 -5.98 -1.52
C PRO A 153 -21.67 -6.92 -0.67
N ASN A 154 -20.38 -7.05 -1.00
CA ASN A 154 -19.45 -7.91 -0.29
C ASN A 154 -18.47 -7.10 0.57
N PRO A 155 -18.62 -7.09 1.92
CA PRO A 155 -17.78 -6.30 2.80
C PRO A 155 -16.31 -6.76 2.79
N LEU A 156 -16.03 -8.05 2.50
CA LEU A 156 -14.67 -8.53 2.36
C LEU A 156 -13.97 -7.86 1.17
N ILE A 157 -14.64 -7.77 0.03
CA ILE A 157 -14.08 -7.14 -1.18
C ILE A 157 -13.80 -5.66 -0.92
N ALA A 158 -14.74 -4.95 -0.29
CA ALA A 158 -14.52 -3.54 0.09
C ALA A 158 -13.30 -3.37 1.01
N ASN A 159 -13.14 -4.26 2.01
CA ASN A 159 -11.99 -4.23 2.92
C ASN A 159 -10.67 -4.56 2.21
N CYS A 160 -10.67 -5.49 1.27
CA CYS A 160 -9.49 -5.81 0.47
C CYS A 160 -9.06 -4.60 -0.39
N LEU A 161 -10.02 -3.86 -0.97
CA LEU A 161 -9.73 -2.62 -1.70
C LEU A 161 -9.12 -1.55 -0.80
N SER A 162 -9.66 -1.35 0.41
CA SER A 162 -9.09 -0.42 1.39
C SER A 162 -7.66 -0.79 1.78
N TRP A 163 -7.40 -2.08 1.97
CA TRP A 163 -6.05 -2.54 2.28
C TRP A 163 -5.08 -2.28 1.12
N GLY A 164 -5.47 -2.57 -0.12
CA GLY A 164 -4.66 -2.27 -1.30
C GLY A 164 -4.39 -0.77 -1.50
N SER A 165 -5.40 0.07 -1.26
CA SER A 165 -5.25 1.53 -1.33
C SER A 165 -4.30 2.04 -0.25
N TYR A 166 -4.39 1.47 0.96
CA TYR A 166 -3.50 1.79 2.05
C TYR A 166 -2.06 1.34 1.83
N THR A 167 -1.80 0.16 1.25
CA THR A 167 -0.41 -0.28 0.99
C THR A 167 0.29 0.66 0.01
N TRP A 168 -0.43 1.14 -1.02
CA TRP A 168 0.06 2.19 -1.91
C TRP A 168 0.40 3.48 -1.15
N PHE A 169 -0.54 3.97 -0.34
CA PHE A 169 -0.34 5.18 0.43
C PHE A 169 0.79 5.03 1.46
N ASN A 170 0.95 3.86 2.05
CA ASN A 170 2.05 3.58 2.97
C ASN A 170 3.40 3.66 2.25
N ALA A 171 3.53 3.02 1.08
CA ALA A 171 4.76 3.04 0.30
C ALA A 171 5.10 4.45 -0.23
N LEU A 172 4.15 5.11 -0.92
CA LEU A 172 4.45 6.36 -1.63
C LEU A 172 3.97 7.63 -0.92
N GLY A 173 2.98 7.52 -0.03
CA GLY A 173 2.47 8.67 0.74
C GLY A 173 3.23 8.88 2.05
N ILE A 174 3.88 7.83 2.57
CA ILE A 174 4.66 7.90 3.81
C ILE A 174 6.14 7.63 3.52
N PHE A 175 6.49 6.44 3.05
CA PHE A 175 7.90 6.05 2.93
C PHE A 175 8.67 6.84 1.85
N ALA A 176 8.06 7.15 0.71
CA ALA A 176 8.71 7.97 -0.31
C ALA A 176 9.10 9.38 0.22
N PRO A 177 8.19 10.19 0.82
CA PRO A 177 8.57 11.44 1.50
C PRO A 177 9.62 11.28 2.59
N VAL A 178 9.50 10.22 3.40
CA VAL A 178 10.47 9.89 4.46
C VAL A 178 11.84 9.58 3.85
N ALA A 179 11.89 9.01 2.64
CA ALA A 179 13.12 8.74 1.89
C ALA A 179 13.64 9.97 1.11
N GLY A 180 12.89 11.06 1.06
CA GLY A 180 13.28 12.29 0.34
C GLY A 180 12.78 12.34 -1.11
N LEU A 181 11.88 11.44 -1.47
CA LEU A 181 11.22 11.40 -2.77
C LEU A 181 9.91 12.21 -2.72
N PRO A 182 9.39 12.67 -3.87
CA PRO A 182 8.13 13.42 -3.89
C PRO A 182 6.95 12.63 -3.32
N PHE A 183 6.00 13.34 -2.73
CA PHE A 183 4.77 12.72 -2.21
C PHE A 183 4.00 12.01 -3.32
N LEU A 184 3.70 10.73 -3.10
CA LEU A 184 3.07 9.85 -4.07
C LEU A 184 3.82 9.77 -5.42
N LEU A 185 5.06 10.27 -5.52
CA LEU A 185 5.80 10.45 -6.77
C LEU A 185 5.04 11.29 -7.84
N MET A 186 4.11 12.14 -7.41
CA MET A 186 3.22 12.86 -8.34
C MET A 186 3.95 13.92 -9.16
N ASP A 187 5.06 14.46 -8.64
CA ASP A 187 5.88 15.44 -9.35
C ASP A 187 6.68 14.83 -10.51
N TRP A 188 6.71 13.49 -10.64
CA TRP A 188 7.45 12.76 -11.68
C TRP A 188 6.58 12.29 -12.85
N GLY A 189 5.38 12.84 -13.02
CA GLY A 189 4.52 12.57 -14.18
C GLY A 189 3.26 11.74 -13.89
N GLY A 190 3.11 11.23 -12.65
CA GLY A 190 1.90 10.56 -12.17
C GLY A 190 1.60 9.18 -12.76
N ASP A 191 2.20 8.82 -13.89
CA ASP A 191 2.17 7.52 -14.54
C ASP A 191 2.81 6.42 -13.66
N LEU A 192 4.00 6.68 -13.11
CA LEU A 192 4.66 5.79 -12.14
C LEU A 192 3.83 5.63 -10.87
N SER A 193 3.23 6.72 -10.40
CA SER A 193 2.33 6.68 -9.24
C SER A 193 1.09 5.82 -9.52
N PHE A 194 0.50 5.97 -10.70
CA PHE A 194 -0.66 5.18 -11.11
C PHE A 194 -0.30 3.69 -11.22
N MET A 195 0.81 3.36 -11.88
CA MET A 195 1.27 1.98 -11.99
C MET A 195 1.56 1.36 -10.63
N SER A 196 2.17 2.13 -9.73
CA SER A 196 2.38 1.72 -8.34
C SER A 196 1.07 1.52 -7.60
N TRP A 197 0.09 2.41 -7.78
CA TRP A 197 -1.23 2.26 -7.16
C TRP A 197 -1.94 0.99 -7.61
N VAL A 198 -2.00 0.71 -8.92
CA VAL A 198 -2.62 -0.53 -9.41
C VAL A 198 -1.89 -1.76 -8.87
N GLY A 199 -0.56 -1.75 -8.86
CA GLY A 199 0.23 -2.83 -8.28
C GLY A 199 -0.09 -3.07 -6.81
N HIS A 200 -0.25 -2.00 -6.02
CA HIS A 200 -0.50 -2.10 -4.59
C HIS A 200 -1.96 -2.48 -4.30
N MET A 201 -2.89 -2.01 -5.13
CA MET A 201 -4.28 -2.48 -5.14
C MET A 201 -4.31 -3.98 -5.38
N LEU A 202 -3.60 -4.49 -6.39
CA LEU A 202 -3.50 -5.93 -6.68
C LEU A 202 -2.87 -6.70 -5.50
N PHE A 203 -1.71 -6.24 -5.02
CA PHE A 203 -0.98 -6.85 -3.91
C PHE A 203 -1.82 -6.92 -2.64
N GLY A 204 -2.27 -5.77 -2.12
CA GLY A 204 -3.01 -5.70 -0.88
C GLY A 204 -4.34 -6.43 -0.99
N PHE A 205 -5.06 -6.27 -2.10
CA PHE A 205 -6.32 -6.98 -2.31
C PHE A 205 -6.15 -8.50 -2.22
N LEU A 206 -5.15 -9.06 -2.92
CA LEU A 206 -4.88 -10.49 -2.88
C LEU A 206 -4.38 -10.96 -1.53
N ALA A 207 -3.48 -10.22 -0.87
CA ALA A 207 -2.95 -10.56 0.44
C ALA A 207 -4.09 -10.73 1.46
N ALA A 208 -4.99 -9.75 1.54
CA ALA A 208 -6.13 -9.76 2.44
C ALA A 208 -7.16 -10.84 2.03
N LEU A 209 -7.49 -10.93 0.73
CA LEU A 209 -8.51 -11.86 0.24
C LEU A 209 -8.13 -13.33 0.48
N VAL A 210 -6.89 -13.69 0.13
CA VAL A 210 -6.39 -15.05 0.29
C VAL A 210 -6.36 -15.41 1.77
N PHE A 211 -5.80 -14.54 2.61
CA PHE A 211 -5.74 -14.76 4.04
C PHE A 211 -7.14 -14.97 4.64
N GLU A 212 -8.08 -14.04 4.42
CA GLU A 212 -9.42 -14.14 5.02
C GLU A 212 -10.20 -15.37 4.51
N LYS A 213 -10.00 -15.77 3.24
CA LYS A 213 -10.60 -17.00 2.72
C LYS A 213 -10.02 -18.27 3.33
N LEU A 214 -8.71 -18.32 3.60
CA LEU A 214 -8.08 -19.45 4.27
C LEU A 214 -8.49 -19.51 5.73
N GLU A 215 -8.51 -18.36 6.41
CA GLU A 215 -8.91 -18.24 7.81
C GLU A 215 -10.37 -18.67 8.01
N ALA A 216 -11.27 -18.29 7.11
CA ALA A 216 -12.68 -18.69 7.16
C ALA A 216 -12.90 -20.20 6.99
N ARG A 217 -11.98 -20.94 6.35
CA ARG A 217 -12.07 -22.40 6.20
C ARG A 217 -11.62 -23.16 7.45
N GLN A 218 -10.92 -22.49 8.35
CA GLN A 218 -10.41 -23.07 9.59
C GLN A 218 -11.35 -22.84 10.79
N ARG A 219 -12.41 -22.05 10.61
CA ARG A 219 -13.49 -21.84 11.57
C ARG A 219 -14.64 -22.79 11.28
#